data_AF-A0A1Q9ARV9-F1
#
_entry.id   AF-A0A1Q9ARV9-F1
#
_cell.length_a   1.000
_cell.length_b   1.000
_cell.length_c   1.000
_cell.angle_alpha   90.00
_cell.angle_beta   90.00
_cell.angle_gamma   90.00
#
_symmetry.space_group_name_H-M   'P 1'
#
loop_
_entity.id
_entity.type
_entity.pdbx_description
1 polymer ?
#
loop_
_entity_poly.entity_id
_entity_poly.type
_entity_poly.pdbx_seq_one_letter_code
_entity_poly.pdbx_strand_id
1 'polypeptide(L)'
;MELQHLPWAKDDDVCGEAAGFAFGDRSLDLVVTYCADGTFAWEVIDDLCADERIAFGTAASVAEARRAAEAAGRRTFIRAA
;
A
#
# COMPACT_ATOMS: atom_id res chain seq x y z
N MET A 1 -1.68 -2.22 21.41
CA MET A 1 -1.23 -2.87 20.16
C MET A 1 -0.54 -1.82 19.33
N GLU A 2 0.64 -2.09 18.79
CA GLU A 2 1.42 -1.11 18.03
C GLU A 2 1.31 -1.40 16.52
N LEU A 3 1.32 -0.34 15.71
CA LEU A 3 1.39 -0.46 14.26
C LEU A 3 2.81 -0.88 13.86
N GLN A 4 2.94 -2.04 13.24
CA GLN A 4 4.19 -2.48 12.63
C GLN A 4 4.24 -1.99 11.19
N HIS A 5 5.40 -1.48 10.77
CA HIS A 5 5.64 -0.99 9.43
C HIS A 5 6.82 -1.72 8.81
N LEU A 6 6.56 -2.46 7.74
CA LEU A 6 7.57 -3.00 6.85
C LEU A 6 7.92 -1.90 5.82
N PRO A 7 9.19 -1.49 5.73
CA PRO A 7 9.59 -0.40 4.85
C PRO A 7 9.44 -0.80 3.38
N TRP A 8 9.30 0.21 2.52
CA TRP A 8 9.30 0.04 1.08
C TRP A 8 10.54 -0.70 0.59
N ALA A 9 10.31 -1.78 -0.15
CA ALA A 9 11.33 -2.55 -0.85
C ALA A 9 10.90 -2.75 -2.31
N LYS A 10 11.89 -3.00 -3.18
CA LYS A 10 11.61 -3.40 -4.56
C LYS A 10 10.89 -4.75 -4.56
N ASP A 11 9.86 -4.85 -5.38
CA ASP A 11 9.07 -6.06 -5.56
C ASP A 11 8.90 -6.30 -7.07
N ASP A 12 9.44 -7.44 -7.51
CA ASP A 12 9.46 -7.83 -8.91
C ASP A 12 8.09 -8.36 -9.38
N ASP A 13 7.24 -8.86 -8.47
CA ASP A 13 5.93 -9.41 -8.81
C ASP A 13 4.95 -8.29 -9.21
N VAL A 14 5.10 -7.11 -8.62
CA VAL A 14 4.27 -5.92 -8.90
C VAL A 14 4.94 -4.94 -9.87
N CYS A 15 6.10 -5.32 -10.45
CA CYS A 15 6.90 -4.46 -11.32
C CYS A 15 7.18 -3.08 -10.69
N GLY A 16 7.54 -3.05 -9.40
CA GLY A 16 7.64 -1.81 -8.64
C GLY A 16 8.15 -2.00 -7.22
N GLU A 17 7.38 -1.50 -6.25
CA GLU A 17 7.75 -1.51 -4.84
C GLU A 17 6.57 -1.86 -3.96
N ALA A 18 6.85 -2.55 -2.86
CA ALA A 18 5.86 -2.92 -1.85
C ALA A 18 6.33 -2.53 -0.45
N ALA A 19 5.37 -2.21 0.41
CA ALA A 19 5.52 -2.00 1.84
C ALA A 19 4.35 -2.66 2.57
N GLY A 20 4.46 -2.81 3.89
CA GLY A 20 3.42 -3.47 4.68
C GLY A 20 3.09 -2.71 5.95
N PHE A 21 1.82 -2.69 6.32
CA PHE A 21 1.37 -2.29 7.65
C PHE A 21 0.69 -3.47 8.34
N ALA A 22 1.01 -3.72 9.61
CA ALA A 22 0.31 -4.71 10.41
C ALA A 22 -0.15 -4.12 11.75
N PHE A 23 -1.41 -4.38 12.12
CA PHE A 23 -2.00 -3.98 13.39
C PHE A 23 -2.93 -5.09 13.89
N GLY A 24 -2.45 -5.85 14.87
CA GLY A 24 -3.20 -7.00 15.39
C GLY A 24 -3.16 -8.19 14.46
N ASP A 25 -4.33 -8.72 14.15
CA ASP A 25 -4.51 -9.78 13.17
C ASP A 25 -4.53 -9.25 11.74
N ARG A 26 -4.75 -7.94 11.53
CA ARG A 26 -4.83 -7.30 10.21
C ARG A 26 -3.49 -6.87 9.64
N SER A 27 -3.19 -7.31 8.42
CA SER A 27 -2.12 -6.82 7.56
C SER A 27 -2.69 -6.11 6.35
N LEU A 28 -2.01 -5.04 5.92
CA LEU A 28 -2.26 -4.37 4.66
C LEU A 28 -0.98 -4.33 3.85
N ASP A 29 -1.07 -4.74 2.59
CA ASP A 29 -0.02 -4.57 1.62
C ASP A 29 -0.21 -3.26 0.86
N LEU A 30 0.88 -2.51 0.72
CA LEU A 30 0.94 -1.24 0.02
C LEU A 30 1.78 -1.45 -1.22
N VAL A 31 1.18 -1.34 -2.39
CA VAL A 31 1.84 -1.62 -3.66
C VAL A 31 1.97 -0.34 -4.46
N VAL A 32 3.12 -0.14 -5.09
CA VAL A 32 3.34 0.89 -6.10
C VAL A 32 3.90 0.22 -7.36
N THR A 33 3.17 0.33 -8.46
CA THR A 33 3.56 -0.22 -9.77
C THR A 33 3.94 0.90 -10.73
N TYR A 34 5.03 0.72 -11.46
CA TYR A 34 5.44 1.65 -12.51
C TYR A 34 4.66 1.40 -13.81
N CYS A 35 3.97 2.42 -14.32
CA CYS A 35 3.16 2.33 -15.53
C CYS A 35 3.94 2.78 -16.77
N ALA A 36 3.61 2.20 -17.93
CA ALA A 36 4.29 2.50 -19.20
C ALA A 36 4.10 3.96 -19.67
N ASP A 37 3.08 4.66 -19.17
CA ASP A 37 2.80 6.07 -19.46
C ASP A 37 3.61 7.04 -18.58
N GLY A 38 4.52 6.53 -17.74
CA GLY A 38 5.35 7.31 -16.82
C GLY A 38 4.64 7.68 -15.52
N THR A 39 3.43 7.18 -15.29
CA THR A 39 2.72 7.33 -14.00
C THR A 39 3.04 6.18 -13.05
N PHE A 40 2.61 6.35 -11.79
CA PHE A 40 2.77 5.37 -10.73
C PHE A 40 1.40 4.98 -10.20
N ALA A 41 0.96 3.76 -10.46
CA ALA A 41 -0.23 3.20 -9.84
C ALA A 41 0.09 2.82 -8.40
N TRP A 42 -0.84 3.04 -7.48
CA TRP A 42 -0.70 2.59 -6.10
C TRP A 42 -1.98 1.92 -5.61
N GLU A 43 -1.82 0.91 -4.77
CA GLU A 43 -2.90 0.08 -4.23
C GLU A 43 -2.66 -0.20 -2.75
N VAL A 44 -3.75 -0.37 -2.01
CA VAL A 44 -3.74 -0.91 -0.65
C VAL A 44 -4.61 -2.16 -0.66
N ILE A 45 -4.01 -3.28 -0.31
CA ILE A 45 -4.61 -4.62 -0.33
C ILE A 45 -4.77 -5.07 1.13
N ASP A 46 -5.89 -5.70 1.45
CA ASP A 46 -6.16 -6.27 2.76
C ASP A 46 -6.13 -7.80 2.70
N ASP A 47 -5.05 -8.39 3.21
CA ASP A 47 -4.80 -9.83 3.12
C ASP A 47 -5.82 -10.65 3.94
N LEU A 48 -6.51 -10.01 4.88
CA LEU A 48 -7.50 -10.68 5.73
C LEU A 48 -8.85 -10.87 5.02
N CYS A 49 -9.12 -10.07 4.00
CA CYS A 49 -10.37 -10.07 3.25
C CYS A 49 -10.17 -10.59 1.81
N ALA A 50 -9.52 -11.75 1.66
CA ALA A 50 -9.30 -12.41 0.36
C ALA A 50 -8.58 -11.50 -0.66
N ASP A 51 -7.54 -10.80 -0.21
CA ASP A 51 -6.72 -9.87 -0.99
C ASP A 51 -7.57 -8.77 -1.65
N GLU A 52 -8.58 -8.26 -0.92
CA GLU A 52 -9.43 -7.19 -1.41
C GLU A 52 -8.65 -5.88 -1.50
N ARG A 53 -8.67 -5.28 -2.70
CA ARG A 53 -8.14 -3.94 -2.91
C ARG A 53 -9.08 -2.90 -2.31
N ILE A 54 -8.70 -2.34 -1.17
CA ILE A 54 -9.52 -1.40 -0.40
C ILE A 54 -9.30 0.08 -0.75
N ALA A 55 -8.18 0.41 -1.40
CA ALA A 55 -7.90 1.75 -1.92
C ALA A 55 -6.92 1.68 -3.10
N PHE A 56 -7.04 2.61 -4.05
CA PHE A 56 -6.13 2.69 -5.19
C PHE A 56 -6.14 4.08 -5.83
N GLY A 57 -5.14 4.35 -6.65
CA GLY A 57 -5.06 5.57 -7.46
C GLY A 57 -3.79 5.61 -8.33
N THR A 58 -3.54 6.78 -8.92
CA THR A 58 -2.32 7.06 -9.67
C THR A 58 -1.64 8.33 -9.15
N ALA A 59 -0.34 8.45 -9.38
CA ALA A 59 0.46 9.62 -9.03
C ALA A 59 1.52 9.91 -10.10
N ALA A 60 2.06 11.14 -10.10
CA ALA A 60 3.08 11.57 -11.05
C ALA A 60 4.51 11.20 -10.61
N SER A 61 4.68 10.74 -9.37
CA SER A 61 5.97 10.30 -8.85
C SER A 61 5.82 9.15 -7.86
N VAL A 62 6.86 8.32 -7.74
CA VAL A 62 6.94 7.24 -6.74
C VAL A 62 6.75 7.77 -5.31
N ALA A 63 7.32 8.93 -4.99
CA ALA A 63 7.20 9.52 -3.66
C ALA A 63 5.77 10.00 -3.34
N GLU A 64 5.01 10.42 -4.34
CA GLU A 64 3.58 10.72 -4.18
C GLU A 64 2.74 9.46 -4.05
N ALA A 65 3.01 8.44 -4.87
CA ALA A 65 2.33 7.15 -4.83
C ALA A 65 2.48 6.48 -3.45
N ARG A 66 3.72 6.37 -2.94
CA ARG A 66 4.01 5.83 -1.61
C ARG A 66 3.27 6.60 -0.50
N ARG A 67 3.35 7.94 -0.53
CA ARG A 67 2.64 8.80 0.46
C ARG A 67 1.13 8.62 0.40
N ALA A 68 0.56 8.46 -0.80
CA ALA A 68 -0.87 8.24 -0.99
C ALA A 68 -1.30 6.87 -0.44
N ALA A 69 -0.58 5.80 -0.78
CA ALA A 69 -0.81 4.45 -0.27
C ALA A 69 -0.70 4.40 1.25
N GLU A 70 0.37 4.98 1.82
CA GLU A 70 0.53 5.01 3.28
C GLU A 70 -0.56 5.82 3.98
N ALA A 71 -0.96 6.96 3.41
CA ALA A 71 -2.05 7.75 3.97
C ALA A 71 -3.38 6.99 3.90
N ALA A 72 -3.63 6.23 2.83
CA ALA A 72 -4.80 5.37 2.72
C ALA A 72 -4.76 4.23 3.74
N GLY A 73 -3.67 3.47 3.82
CA GLY A 73 -3.49 2.38 4.77
C GLY A 73 -3.62 2.82 6.23
N ARG A 74 -2.97 3.94 6.62
CA ARG A 74 -3.12 4.51 7.98
C ARG A 74 -4.56 4.87 8.32
N ARG A 75 -5.31 5.44 7.38
CA ARG A 75 -6.74 5.78 7.59
C ARG A 75 -7.61 4.53 7.79
N THR A 76 -7.25 3.42 7.16
CA THR A 76 -7.96 2.14 7.33
C THR A 76 -7.85 1.63 8.77
N PHE A 77 -6.68 1.70 9.39
CA PHE A 77 -6.51 1.31 10.80
C PHE A 77 -7.18 2.26 11.79
N ILE A 78 -7.12 3.58 11.53
CA ILE A 78 -7.80 4.58 12.40
C ILE A 78 -9.31 4.38 12.41
N ARG A 79 -9.91 3.97 11.28
CA ARG A 79 -11.36 3.72 11.20
C ARG A 79 -11.80 2.40 11.83
N ALA A 80 -10.87 1.47 12.04
CA ALA A 80 -11.15 0.14 12.57
C ALA A 80 -10.95 0.03 14.10
N ALA A 81 -10.35 1.06 14.72
CA ALA A 81 -10.14 1.19 16.17
C ALA A 81 -11.23 2.03 16.83
#